data_AF-A0A1M3NBG2-F1
#
_entry.id   AF-A0A1M3NBG2-F1
#
_cell.length_a   1.000
_cell.length_b   1.000
_cell.length_c   1.000
_cell.angle_alpha   90.00
_cell.angle_beta   90.00
_cell.angle_gamma   90.00
#
_symmetry.space_group_name_H-M   'P 1'
#
loop_
_entity.id
_entity.type
_entity.pdbx_description
1 polymer ?
#
loop_
_entity_poly.entity_id
_entity_poly.type
_entity_poly.pdbx_seq_one_letter_code
_entity_poly.pdbx_strand_id
1 'polypeptide(L)'
;MIVLTVHAAACALALVYLPRGFAPSDIHSWSNTWLPAAAVIVIVGALLRFVFFQSSGLFVSLVSAAIAGGWLAAVGTSAVLFPISFDVERAIGPGAIALALGTLAWATKLRTAPSIVAALVGAAFGFVEVLALRAPPPSTRPAGGTLAEVKGEPTKDDAATGQVSFPCGKEHVRVRPLLTFESRSPDATWTVLAPPDSFGPRRKFEAFAKEKNGFRASYTDDGVTSLVATKDAKGLEIEAVSKLPRAVYSHLNTFTTIYVPFETSLSFSATGPEKLVIEPADFPAGGPMQFAYLGADMALHVVRATDDEKGPYTELAKGRLGRDEPLTIEIRHKDGSPGTCKLTFKDWTSQVSTEPSPSAGFGLPQNSIQLLSRGKEAFIVLTLAETGPGRGWQSVGHAEGTYRNRIRVDTVMTEPAPAKPGTR
;
A
#
# COMPACT_ATOMS: atom_id res chain seq x y z
N MET A 1 21.08 -4.53 31.87
CA MET A 1 20.66 -5.88 31.43
C MET A 1 19.29 -5.85 30.78
N ILE A 2 18.19 -5.65 31.53
CA ILE A 2 16.82 -5.68 30.99
C ILE A 2 16.64 -4.82 29.73
N VAL A 3 17.02 -3.53 29.80
CA VAL A 3 16.88 -2.60 28.65
C VAL A 3 17.64 -3.08 27.41
N LEU A 4 18.86 -3.58 27.58
CA LEU A 4 19.67 -4.11 26.48
C LEU A 4 19.05 -5.40 25.91
N THR A 5 18.54 -6.29 26.76
CA THR A 5 17.85 -7.51 26.32
C THR A 5 16.59 -7.19 25.53
N VAL A 6 15.77 -6.25 26.01
CA VAL A 6 14.56 -5.80 25.30
C VAL A 6 14.91 -5.18 23.96
N HIS A 7 15.97 -4.36 23.89
CA HIS A 7 16.40 -3.74 22.64
C HIS A 7 16.92 -4.78 21.63
N ALA A 8 17.73 -5.75 22.08
CA ALA A 8 18.16 -6.86 21.23
C ALA A 8 16.98 -7.70 20.71
N ALA A 9 15.99 -7.97 21.57
CA ALA A 9 14.76 -8.66 21.17
C ALA A 9 13.97 -7.85 20.12
N ALA A 10 13.84 -6.54 20.30
CA ALA A 10 13.19 -5.66 19.33
C ALA A 10 13.91 -5.66 17.98
N CYS A 11 15.25 -5.56 17.96
CA CYS A 11 16.03 -5.67 16.73
C CYS A 11 15.91 -7.05 16.07
N ALA A 12 15.86 -8.13 16.85
CA ALA A 12 15.65 -9.47 16.31
C ALA A 12 14.25 -9.63 15.70
N LEU A 13 13.21 -9.09 16.34
CA LEU A 13 11.85 -9.05 15.79
C LEU A 13 11.80 -8.22 14.50
N ALA A 14 12.50 -7.08 14.45
CA ALA A 14 12.59 -6.25 13.25
C ALA A 14 13.15 -7.05 12.06
N LEU A 15 14.20 -7.86 12.27
CA LEU A 15 14.71 -8.74 11.22
C LEU A 15 13.66 -9.72 10.70
N VAL A 16 12.78 -10.23 11.56
CA VAL A 16 11.77 -11.23 11.18
C VAL A 16 10.59 -10.60 10.45
N TYR A 17 10.14 -9.43 10.90
CA TYR A 17 8.85 -8.87 10.48
C TYR A 17 8.94 -7.70 9.52
N LEU A 18 10.08 -6.99 9.45
CA LEU A 18 10.22 -5.88 8.51
C LEU A 18 10.49 -6.38 7.08
N PRO A 19 10.02 -5.64 6.06
CA PRO A 19 10.24 -6.01 4.67
C PRO A 19 11.73 -6.09 4.30
N ARG A 20 12.04 -6.94 3.31
CA ARG A 20 13.40 -7.23 2.84
C ARG A 20 13.48 -7.13 1.31
N GLY A 21 14.67 -7.38 0.76
CA GLY A 21 14.87 -7.38 -0.70
C GLY A 21 15.10 -5.98 -1.27
N PHE A 22 15.41 -4.99 -0.43
CA PHE A 22 15.79 -3.65 -0.87
C PHE A 22 17.24 -3.61 -1.36
N ALA A 23 17.49 -2.81 -2.40
CA ALA A 23 18.84 -2.56 -2.90
C ALA A 23 19.72 -1.92 -1.80
N PRO A 24 21.04 -2.15 -1.77
CA PRO A 24 21.93 -1.57 -0.75
C PRO A 24 21.94 -0.04 -0.68
N SER A 25 21.56 0.63 -1.77
CA SER A 25 21.41 2.08 -1.86
C SER A 25 20.11 2.61 -1.22
N ASP A 26 19.14 1.74 -0.95
CA ASP A 26 17.88 2.09 -0.32
C ASP A 26 18.05 2.11 1.21
N ILE A 27 17.54 3.15 1.86
CA ILE A 27 17.59 3.32 3.31
C ILE A 27 16.95 2.14 4.05
N HIS A 28 15.92 1.53 3.47
CA HIS A 28 15.21 0.39 4.07
C HIS A 28 16.07 -0.89 4.10
N SER A 29 17.07 -1.02 3.23
CA SER A 29 18.04 -2.11 3.32
C SER A 29 18.83 -2.03 4.63
N TRP A 30 19.17 -0.81 5.05
CA TRP A 30 19.88 -0.55 6.30
C TRP A 30 18.98 -0.65 7.52
N SER A 31 17.86 0.07 7.54
CA SER A 31 16.95 0.11 8.70
C SER A 31 16.28 -1.22 9.01
N ASN A 32 15.97 -2.01 7.98
CA ASN A 32 15.21 -3.25 8.19
C ASN A 32 16.11 -4.48 8.35
N THR A 33 17.37 -4.43 7.88
CA THR A 33 18.27 -5.59 7.85
C THR A 33 19.60 -5.32 8.54
N TRP A 34 20.44 -4.45 7.99
CA TRP A 34 21.83 -4.36 8.43
C TRP A 34 21.99 -3.75 9.83
N LEU A 35 21.27 -2.67 10.13
CA LEU A 35 21.34 -2.01 11.44
C LEU A 35 20.76 -2.89 12.56
N PRO A 36 19.57 -3.50 12.42
CA PRO A 36 19.07 -4.44 13.41
C PRO A 36 20.01 -5.64 13.62
N ALA A 37 20.58 -6.22 12.55
CA ALA A 37 21.53 -7.33 12.68
C ALA A 37 22.81 -6.95 13.43
N ALA A 38 23.41 -5.81 13.07
CA ALA A 38 24.58 -5.29 13.76
C ALA A 38 24.27 -4.98 15.24
N ALA A 39 23.11 -4.38 15.52
CA ALA A 39 22.68 -4.08 16.88
C ALA A 39 22.52 -5.35 17.73
N VAL A 40 21.89 -6.41 17.20
CA VAL A 40 21.77 -7.71 17.89
C VAL A 40 23.15 -8.24 18.26
N ILE A 41 24.10 -8.29 17.31
CA ILE A 41 25.45 -8.82 17.54
C ILE A 41 26.18 -8.02 18.63
N VAL A 42 26.17 -6.69 18.52
CA VAL A 42 26.87 -5.80 19.46
C VAL A 42 26.26 -5.90 20.87
N ILE A 43 24.94 -5.91 20.98
CA ILE A 43 24.24 -5.95 22.27
C ILE A 43 24.41 -7.31 22.92
N VAL A 44 24.26 -8.41 22.19
CA VAL A 44 24.50 -9.76 22.72
C VAL A 44 25.95 -9.90 23.19
N GLY A 45 26.92 -9.39 22.42
CA GLY A 45 28.32 -9.35 22.85
C GLY A 45 28.53 -8.57 24.16
N ALA A 46 27.82 -7.45 24.34
CA ALA A 46 27.88 -6.65 25.57
C ALA A 46 27.25 -7.38 26.75
N LEU A 47 26.11 -8.05 26.54
CA LEU A 47 25.43 -8.86 27.54
C LEU A 47 26.29 -10.04 27.98
N LEU A 48 26.87 -10.80 27.03
CA LEU A 48 27.77 -11.92 27.33
C LEU A 48 28.99 -11.46 28.12
N ARG A 49 29.61 -10.35 27.70
CA ARG A 49 30.76 -9.78 28.42
C ARG A 49 30.40 -9.35 29.84
N PHE A 50 29.23 -8.77 30.03
CA PHE A 50 28.76 -8.34 31.34
C PHE A 50 28.44 -9.53 32.25
N VAL A 51 27.75 -10.55 31.75
CA VAL A 51 27.33 -11.73 32.53
C VAL A 51 28.51 -12.63 32.90
N PHE A 52 29.35 -12.99 31.92
CA PHE A 52 30.38 -14.01 32.14
C PHE A 52 31.67 -13.46 32.74
N PHE A 53 31.99 -12.19 32.50
CA PHE A 53 33.24 -11.59 32.96
C PHE A 53 33.02 -10.53 34.06
N GLN A 54 31.76 -10.30 34.46
CA GLN A 54 31.34 -9.30 35.48
C GLN A 54 31.98 -7.91 35.29
N SER A 55 32.37 -7.60 34.06
CA SER A 55 33.05 -6.34 33.74
C SER A 55 32.01 -5.34 33.28
N SER A 56 31.70 -4.34 34.12
CA SER A 56 30.97 -3.12 33.75
C SER A 56 31.83 -2.16 32.90
N GLY A 57 32.82 -2.71 32.19
CA GLY A 57 33.93 -2.01 31.56
C GLY A 57 33.52 -1.10 30.39
N LEU A 58 34.55 -0.55 29.74
CA LEU A 58 34.42 0.42 28.65
C LEU A 58 33.39 -0.01 27.58
N PHE A 59 33.41 -1.28 27.15
CA PHE A 59 32.52 -1.77 26.09
C PHE A 59 31.01 -1.65 26.43
N VAL A 60 30.61 -1.99 27.66
CA VAL A 60 29.21 -1.84 28.09
C VAL A 60 28.82 -0.36 28.14
N SER A 61 29.75 0.51 28.55
CA SER A 61 29.55 1.96 28.53
C SER A 61 29.38 2.49 27.10
N LEU A 62 30.21 2.05 26.14
CA LEU A 62 30.12 2.44 24.73
C LEU A 62 28.77 2.04 24.11
N VAL A 63 28.35 0.78 24.29
CA VAL A 63 27.07 0.29 23.75
C VAL A 63 25.89 1.03 24.38
N SER A 64 25.90 1.22 25.70
CA SER A 64 24.85 1.98 26.39
C SER A 64 24.78 3.43 25.92
N ALA A 65 25.95 4.07 25.74
CA ALA A 65 26.05 5.44 25.25
C ALA A 65 25.51 5.58 23.82
N ALA A 66 25.86 4.65 22.93
CA ALA A 66 25.37 4.63 21.56
C ALA A 66 23.85 4.51 21.50
N ILE A 67 23.26 3.54 22.22
CA ILE A 67 21.81 3.36 22.22
C ILE A 67 21.11 4.57 22.85
N ALA A 68 21.67 5.16 23.92
CA ALA A 68 21.13 6.38 24.52
C ALA A 68 21.14 7.56 23.52
N GLY A 69 22.27 7.78 22.83
CA GLY A 69 22.37 8.80 21.79
C GLY A 69 21.38 8.58 20.65
N GLY A 70 21.20 7.33 20.21
CA GLY A 70 20.23 6.95 19.19
C GLY A 70 18.79 7.29 19.58
N TRP A 71 18.36 6.93 20.79
CA TRP A 71 17.02 7.26 21.27
C TRP A 71 16.80 8.76 21.45
N LEU A 72 17.78 9.51 21.98
CA LEU A 72 17.68 10.98 22.08
C LEU A 72 17.52 11.61 20.70
N ALA A 73 18.35 11.21 19.73
CA ALA A 73 18.25 11.69 18.37
C ALA A 73 16.91 11.30 17.74
N ALA A 74 16.43 10.08 17.97
CA ALA A 74 15.15 9.61 17.44
C ALA A 74 13.97 10.42 17.99
N VAL A 75 13.98 10.76 19.29
CA VAL A 75 12.97 11.63 19.91
C VAL A 75 13.01 13.03 19.31
N GLY A 76 14.19 13.66 19.27
CA GLY A 76 14.32 15.02 18.74
C GLY A 76 13.95 15.10 17.26
N THR A 77 14.39 14.13 16.46
CA THR A 77 14.12 14.08 15.02
C THR A 77 12.65 13.81 14.75
N SER A 78 12.02 12.87 15.47
CA SER A 78 10.60 12.56 15.30
C SER A 78 9.71 13.75 15.67
N ALA A 79 10.04 14.48 16.74
CA ALA A 79 9.29 15.68 17.13
C ALA A 79 9.34 16.80 16.07
N VAL A 80 10.43 16.88 15.30
CA VAL A 80 10.60 17.86 14.22
C VAL A 80 9.93 17.40 12.93
N LEU A 81 10.10 16.13 12.55
CA LEU A 81 9.62 15.62 11.27
C LEU A 81 8.16 15.18 11.29
N PHE A 82 7.66 14.73 12.44
CA PHE A 82 6.35 14.10 12.58
C PHE A 82 5.55 14.71 13.76
N PRO A 83 5.33 16.03 13.79
CA PRO A 83 4.75 16.71 14.96
C PRO A 83 3.31 16.31 15.29
N ILE A 84 2.54 15.76 14.33
CA ILE A 84 1.18 15.26 14.53
C ILE A 84 1.20 13.79 14.93
N SER A 85 2.04 12.98 14.28
CA SER A 85 2.16 11.54 14.57
C SER A 85 3.04 11.21 15.78
N PHE A 86 3.88 12.14 16.25
CA PHE A 86 4.80 11.93 17.36
C PHE A 86 4.65 13.04 18.40
N ASP A 87 3.65 12.87 19.27
CA ASP A 87 3.38 13.78 20.38
C ASP A 87 4.31 13.55 21.58
N VAL A 88 4.14 14.39 22.59
CA VAL A 88 4.92 14.33 23.85
C VAL A 88 4.73 12.98 24.55
N GLU A 89 3.53 12.40 24.53
CA GLU A 89 3.24 11.12 25.19
C GLU A 89 4.06 9.99 24.57
N ARG A 90 4.16 9.96 23.23
CA ARG A 90 4.97 8.98 22.49
C ARG A 90 6.46 9.19 22.64
N ALA A 91 6.91 10.38 23.03
CA ALA A 91 8.30 10.65 23.37
C ALA A 91 8.73 10.10 24.74
N ILE A 92 7.78 9.85 25.68
CA ILE A 92 8.10 9.45 27.06
C ILE A 92 8.86 8.13 27.10
N GLY A 93 8.37 7.10 26.40
CA GLY A 93 9.00 5.78 26.40
C GLY A 93 10.44 5.79 25.86
N PRO A 94 10.65 6.23 24.61
CA PRO A 94 11.98 6.47 24.03
C PRO A 94 12.89 7.34 24.90
N GLY A 95 12.38 8.44 25.44
CA GLY A 95 13.13 9.34 26.32
C GLY A 95 13.57 8.68 27.62
N ALA A 96 12.70 7.87 28.24
CA ALA A 96 13.02 7.11 29.45
C ALA A 96 14.09 6.05 29.19
N ILE A 97 14.05 5.37 28.03
CA ILE A 97 15.10 4.42 27.62
C ILE A 97 16.44 5.15 27.47
N ALA A 98 16.43 6.30 26.80
CA ALA A 98 17.62 7.11 26.61
C ALA A 98 18.23 7.58 27.93
N LEU A 99 17.39 8.06 28.85
CA LEU A 99 17.82 8.49 30.19
C LEU A 99 18.39 7.33 31.01
N ALA A 100 17.74 6.16 30.99
CA ALA A 100 18.19 4.98 31.72
C ALA A 100 19.57 4.50 31.23
N LEU A 101 19.76 4.43 29.91
CA LEU A 101 21.02 4.01 29.31
C LEU A 101 22.12 5.06 29.41
N GLY A 102 21.78 6.35 29.32
CA GLY A 102 22.70 7.45 29.56
C GLY A 102 23.21 7.45 31.00
N THR A 103 22.32 7.22 31.97
CA THR A 103 22.68 7.09 33.38
C THR A 103 23.59 5.88 33.62
N LEU A 104 23.27 4.72 33.02
CA LEU A 104 24.12 3.53 33.10
C LEU A 104 25.50 3.76 32.48
N ALA A 105 25.55 4.39 31.31
CA ALA A 105 26.79 4.73 30.67
C ALA A 105 27.60 5.67 31.57
N TRP A 106 26.96 6.66 32.20
CA TRP A 106 27.62 7.63 33.09
C TRP A 106 28.18 7.01 34.36
N ALA A 107 27.39 6.16 35.01
CA ALA A 107 27.83 5.41 36.19
C ALA A 107 29.01 4.48 35.86
N THR A 108 29.12 4.03 34.61
CA THR A 108 30.21 3.15 34.19
C THR A 108 31.43 3.93 33.70
N LYS A 109 31.38 4.69 32.59
CA LYS A 109 32.48 5.54 32.03
C LYS A 109 32.06 6.60 30.96
N LEU A 110 30.83 7.14 30.94
CA LEU A 110 30.34 8.02 29.83
C LEU A 110 31.17 9.29 29.62
N ARG A 111 31.82 9.79 30.68
CA ARG A 111 32.65 11.01 30.61
C ARG A 111 33.97 10.83 29.86
N THR A 112 34.25 9.62 29.38
CA THR A 112 35.42 9.36 28.54
C THR A 112 35.11 9.78 27.10
N ALA A 113 36.10 10.35 26.40
CA ALA A 113 35.95 10.73 24.99
C ALA A 113 35.37 9.60 24.11
N PRO A 114 35.77 8.31 24.27
CA PRO A 114 35.17 7.21 23.52
C PRO A 114 33.65 7.06 23.70
N SER A 115 33.12 7.25 24.91
CA SER A 115 31.67 7.11 25.15
C SER A 115 30.87 8.28 24.58
N ILE A 116 31.43 9.49 24.54
CA ILE A 116 30.83 10.63 23.82
C ILE A 116 30.78 10.34 22.32
N VAL A 117 31.89 9.85 21.75
CA VAL A 117 31.94 9.45 20.32
C VAL A 117 30.91 8.36 20.04
N ALA A 118 30.79 7.35 20.91
CA ALA A 118 29.78 6.30 20.76
C ALA A 118 28.36 6.87 20.79
N ALA A 119 28.06 7.82 21.69
CA ALA A 119 26.76 8.49 21.73
C ALA A 119 26.47 9.28 20.44
N LEU A 120 27.46 9.98 19.87
CA LEU A 120 27.30 10.70 18.60
C LEU A 120 27.09 9.75 17.41
N VAL A 121 27.82 8.64 17.37
CA VAL A 121 27.63 7.58 16.36
C VAL A 121 26.22 6.98 16.47
N GLY A 122 25.78 6.68 17.69
CA GLY A 122 24.43 6.22 17.96
C GLY A 122 23.37 7.23 17.55
N ALA A 123 23.58 8.51 17.84
CA ALA A 123 22.70 9.61 17.42
C ALA A 123 22.58 9.70 15.89
N ALA A 124 23.68 9.51 15.15
CA ALA A 124 23.65 9.48 13.69
C ALA A 124 22.78 8.32 13.18
N PHE A 125 22.89 7.12 13.78
CA PHE A 125 22.01 5.99 13.43
C PHE A 125 20.55 6.26 13.79
N GLY A 126 20.27 6.80 14.98
CA GLY A 126 18.91 7.16 15.40
C GLY A 126 18.26 8.19 14.48
N PHE A 127 19.03 9.16 14.00
CA PHE A 127 18.57 10.12 12.98
C PHE A 127 18.23 9.43 11.65
N VAL A 128 19.11 8.55 11.16
CA VAL A 128 18.87 7.80 9.90
C VAL A 128 17.67 6.87 10.00
N GLU A 129 17.48 6.18 11.13
CA GLU A 129 16.31 5.33 11.38
C GLU A 129 15.01 6.13 11.32
N VAL A 130 14.97 7.33 11.93
CA VAL A 130 13.79 8.20 11.86
C VAL A 130 13.55 8.73 10.46
N LEU A 131 14.62 9.02 9.69
CA LEU A 131 14.47 9.38 8.27
C LEU A 131 13.86 8.23 7.45
N ALA A 132 14.18 6.97 7.76
CA ALA A 132 13.61 5.80 7.09
C ALA A 132 12.10 5.64 7.34
N LEU A 133 11.55 6.26 8.40
CA LEU A 133 10.12 6.27 8.65
C LEU A 133 9.35 7.19 7.68
N ARG A 134 10.05 8.15 7.06
CA ARG A 134 9.44 9.14 6.18
C ARG A 134 9.17 8.54 4.80
N ALA A 135 7.93 8.64 4.36
CA ALA A 135 7.52 8.27 3.02
C ALA A 135 8.23 9.15 1.97
N PRO A 136 8.52 8.59 0.79
CA PRO A 136 9.04 9.38 -0.33
C PRO A 136 8.01 10.44 -0.78
N PRO A 137 8.45 11.49 -1.49
CA PRO A 137 7.52 12.43 -2.12
C PRO A 137 6.50 11.71 -3.02
N PRO A 138 5.28 12.25 -3.17
CA PRO A 138 4.27 11.64 -4.02
C PRO A 138 4.73 11.58 -5.47
N SER A 139 4.53 10.44 -6.13
CA SER A 139 4.97 10.18 -7.50
C SER A 139 3.83 9.80 -8.45
N THR A 140 2.59 9.75 -7.96
CA THR A 140 1.40 9.67 -8.81
C THR A 140 1.22 10.97 -9.62
N ARG A 141 0.55 10.87 -10.77
CA ARG A 141 0.42 11.98 -11.72
C ARG A 141 -1.04 12.29 -11.98
N PRO A 142 -1.66 13.31 -11.37
CA PRO A 142 -3.06 13.62 -11.60
C PRO A 142 -3.35 13.92 -13.08
N ALA A 143 -4.40 13.31 -13.66
CA ALA A 143 -4.73 13.45 -15.08
C ALA A 143 -5.61 14.68 -15.42
N GLY A 144 -5.99 15.49 -14.43
CA GLY A 144 -6.95 16.57 -14.61
C GLY A 144 -8.40 16.06 -14.65
N GLY A 145 -9.32 16.85 -15.19
CA GLY A 145 -10.76 16.53 -15.23
C GLY A 145 -11.61 17.60 -14.57
N THR A 146 -12.93 17.50 -14.74
CA THR A 146 -13.90 18.45 -14.16
C THR A 146 -14.89 17.68 -13.32
N LEU A 147 -15.09 18.12 -12.09
CA LEU A 147 -16.11 17.56 -11.21
C LEU A 147 -17.48 17.80 -11.86
N ALA A 148 -18.29 16.74 -11.96
CA ALA A 148 -19.65 16.88 -12.41
C ALA A 148 -20.49 17.59 -11.33
N GLU A 149 -21.27 18.58 -11.75
CA GLU A 149 -22.28 19.17 -10.87
C GLU A 149 -23.41 18.15 -10.64
N VAL A 150 -23.77 17.91 -9.37
CA VAL A 150 -24.83 16.97 -9.00
C VAL A 150 -25.89 17.72 -8.18
N LYS A 151 -27.01 18.04 -8.84
CA LYS A 151 -28.16 18.69 -8.20
C LYS A 151 -29.14 17.63 -7.71
N GLY A 152 -29.06 17.27 -6.43
CA GLY A 152 -29.97 16.32 -5.81
C GLY A 152 -29.70 16.13 -4.32
N GLU A 153 -30.51 15.32 -3.65
CA GLU A 153 -30.38 15.01 -2.22
C GLU A 153 -29.76 13.62 -2.01
N PRO A 154 -29.14 13.33 -0.85
CA PRO A 154 -28.71 11.99 -0.50
C PRO A 154 -29.88 11.00 -0.53
N THR A 155 -29.73 9.90 -1.24
CA THR A 155 -30.68 8.78 -1.26
C THR A 155 -30.14 7.56 -0.50
N LYS A 156 -31.02 6.59 -0.21
CA LYS A 156 -30.62 5.27 0.33
C LYS A 156 -30.30 4.25 -0.78
N ASP A 157 -30.25 4.67 -2.06
CA ASP A 157 -29.97 3.75 -3.17
C ASP A 157 -28.57 3.16 -3.05
N ASP A 158 -28.34 1.95 -3.56
CA ASP A 158 -27.00 1.34 -3.62
C ASP A 158 -26.00 2.22 -4.37
N ALA A 159 -26.45 3.11 -5.26
CA ALA A 159 -25.61 4.12 -5.90
C ALA A 159 -24.97 5.11 -4.90
N ALA A 160 -25.56 5.28 -3.71
CA ALA A 160 -24.96 5.98 -2.58
C ALA A 160 -23.65 5.35 -2.11
N THR A 161 -23.46 4.05 -2.36
CA THR A 161 -22.21 3.34 -2.03
C THR A 161 -21.11 3.54 -3.08
N GLY A 162 -21.42 4.22 -4.19
CA GLY A 162 -20.48 4.45 -5.29
C GLY A 162 -20.21 3.24 -6.16
N GLN A 163 -21.08 2.24 -6.10
CA GLN A 163 -20.99 1.03 -6.92
C GLN A 163 -21.81 1.17 -8.20
N VAL A 164 -21.25 0.67 -9.30
CA VAL A 164 -21.90 0.54 -10.60
C VAL A 164 -21.98 -0.95 -10.93
N SER A 165 -23.19 -1.45 -11.18
CA SER A 165 -23.41 -2.86 -11.53
C SER A 165 -23.75 -3.01 -13.02
N PHE A 166 -23.20 -4.05 -13.65
CA PHE A 166 -23.46 -4.37 -15.05
C PHE A 166 -23.43 -5.89 -15.28
N PRO A 167 -24.13 -6.39 -16.32
CA PRO A 167 -24.17 -7.82 -16.61
C PRO A 167 -22.83 -8.33 -17.15
N CYS A 168 -22.45 -9.53 -16.74
CA CYS A 168 -21.34 -10.31 -17.27
C CYS A 168 -21.87 -11.75 -17.44
N GLY A 169 -22.39 -12.08 -18.62
CA GLY A 169 -23.20 -13.28 -18.81
C GLY A 169 -24.55 -13.16 -18.07
N LYS A 170 -24.86 -14.16 -17.23
CA LYS A 170 -26.09 -14.18 -16.40
C LYS A 170 -25.92 -13.50 -15.04
N GLU A 171 -24.69 -13.20 -14.65
CA GLU A 171 -24.37 -12.62 -13.35
C GLU A 171 -24.01 -11.14 -13.48
N HIS A 172 -23.91 -10.46 -12.35
CA HIS A 172 -23.65 -9.02 -12.30
C HIS A 172 -22.31 -8.74 -11.64
N VAL A 173 -21.39 -8.17 -12.40
CA VAL A 173 -20.14 -7.62 -11.86
C VAL A 173 -20.44 -6.24 -11.29
N ARG A 174 -19.76 -5.89 -10.21
CA ARG A 174 -19.87 -4.57 -9.56
C ARG A 174 -18.52 -3.89 -9.58
N VAL A 175 -18.48 -2.61 -9.95
CA VAL A 175 -17.27 -1.79 -9.91
C VAL A 175 -17.49 -0.58 -9.01
N ARG A 176 -16.52 -0.29 -8.14
CA ARG A 176 -16.45 0.92 -7.33
C ARG A 176 -15.23 1.74 -7.78
N PRO A 177 -15.42 2.68 -8.71
CA PRO A 177 -14.32 3.39 -9.39
C PRO A 177 -13.85 4.63 -8.63
N LEU A 178 -13.85 4.60 -7.29
CA LEU A 178 -13.65 5.79 -6.47
C LEU A 178 -12.27 5.75 -5.79
N LEU A 179 -11.48 6.81 -5.96
CA LEU A 179 -10.22 6.98 -5.24
C LEU A 179 -10.51 7.11 -3.73
N THR A 180 -10.03 6.14 -2.96
CA THR A 180 -10.35 6.01 -1.53
C THR A 180 -9.06 5.75 -0.76
N PHE A 181 -8.83 6.48 0.31
CA PHE A 181 -7.67 6.29 1.19
C PHE A 181 -8.08 5.62 2.48
N GLU A 182 -7.26 4.69 2.93
CA GLU A 182 -7.41 3.97 4.19
C GLU A 182 -6.08 4.01 4.94
N SER A 183 -6.14 4.19 6.26
CA SER A 183 -4.94 4.29 7.12
C SER A 183 -4.00 5.39 6.62
N ARG A 184 -4.40 6.64 6.85
CA ARG A 184 -3.67 7.83 6.40
C ARG A 184 -2.56 8.20 7.37
N SER A 185 -1.58 8.93 6.87
CA SER A 185 -0.48 9.48 7.65
C SER A 185 -0.45 11.00 7.48
N PRO A 186 -0.69 11.80 8.54
CA PRO A 186 -0.73 13.25 8.42
C PRO A 186 0.65 13.86 8.08
N ASP A 187 1.73 13.22 8.56
CA ASP A 187 3.10 13.72 8.41
C ASP A 187 3.98 12.78 7.57
N ALA A 188 3.37 11.96 6.70
CA ALA A 188 4.09 11.04 5.82
C ALA A 188 4.99 10.03 6.59
N THR A 189 4.65 9.68 7.83
CA THR A 189 5.31 8.63 8.62
C THR A 189 4.52 7.32 8.59
N TRP A 190 4.88 6.36 9.44
CA TRP A 190 4.13 5.13 9.62
C TRP A 190 2.72 5.39 10.14
N THR A 191 1.74 4.75 9.52
CA THR A 191 0.30 4.90 9.78
C THR A 191 -0.14 4.36 11.14
N VAL A 192 0.60 3.39 11.71
CA VAL A 192 0.38 2.96 13.11
C VAL A 192 0.67 4.07 14.12
N LEU A 193 1.50 5.06 13.73
CA LEU A 193 1.75 6.27 14.48
C LEU A 193 0.80 7.40 14.08
N ALA A 194 -0.20 7.17 13.23
CA ALA A 194 -1.19 8.21 12.97
C ALA A 194 -2.20 8.31 14.13
N PRO A 195 -2.89 9.45 14.29
CA PRO A 195 -4.02 9.55 15.21
C PRO A 195 -5.20 8.65 14.78
N PRO A 196 -6.09 8.25 15.71
CA PRO A 196 -7.18 7.30 15.43
C PRO A 196 -8.13 7.69 14.29
N ASP A 197 -8.33 8.99 14.04
CA ASP A 197 -9.22 9.52 12.99
C ASP A 197 -8.63 9.38 11.55
N SER A 198 -7.40 8.88 11.46
CA SER A 198 -6.67 8.61 10.21
C SER A 198 -6.96 7.21 9.68
N PHE A 199 -7.55 6.33 10.49
CA PHE A 199 -7.96 4.98 10.08
C PHE A 199 -9.34 4.98 9.40
N GLY A 200 -9.51 4.12 8.39
CA GLY A 200 -10.73 4.01 7.59
C GLY A 200 -10.97 5.14 6.57
N PRO A 201 -11.96 4.99 5.68
CA PRO A 201 -12.30 5.99 4.68
C PRO A 201 -13.11 7.14 5.27
N ARG A 202 -12.87 8.37 4.79
CA ARG A 202 -13.66 9.58 5.15
C ARG A 202 -14.86 9.85 4.24
N ARG A 203 -15.14 8.94 3.30
CA ARG A 203 -16.17 9.17 2.29
C ARG A 203 -17.55 9.41 2.90
N LYS A 204 -18.14 10.52 2.52
CA LYS A 204 -19.54 10.89 2.76
C LYS A 204 -20.24 11.05 1.43
N PHE A 205 -21.44 10.52 1.34
CA PHE A 205 -22.29 10.69 0.17
C PHE A 205 -23.08 11.99 0.28
N GLU A 206 -22.93 12.87 -0.69
CA GLU A 206 -23.44 14.24 -0.62
C GLU A 206 -24.69 14.43 -1.48
N ALA A 207 -24.69 13.91 -2.71
CA ALA A 207 -25.82 14.10 -3.62
C ALA A 207 -25.91 13.00 -4.67
N PHE A 208 -27.14 12.78 -5.15
CA PHE A 208 -27.48 11.85 -6.21
C PHE A 208 -28.44 12.46 -7.20
N ALA A 209 -28.20 12.23 -8.48
CA ALA A 209 -29.15 12.57 -9.54
C ALA A 209 -29.28 11.39 -10.49
N LYS A 210 -30.49 10.81 -10.56
CA LYS A 210 -30.83 9.81 -11.57
C LYS A 210 -31.04 10.50 -12.91
N GLU A 211 -30.47 9.94 -13.97
CA GLU A 211 -30.64 10.42 -15.33
C GLU A 211 -31.34 9.37 -16.20
N LYS A 212 -31.82 9.78 -17.38
CA LYS A 212 -32.54 8.89 -18.30
C LYS A 212 -31.76 7.60 -18.63
N ASN A 213 -30.44 7.73 -18.81
CA ASN A 213 -29.56 6.64 -19.23
C ASN A 213 -28.48 6.33 -18.19
N GLY A 214 -28.64 6.74 -16.93
CA GLY A 214 -27.53 6.68 -16.00
C GLY A 214 -27.77 7.40 -14.69
N PHE A 215 -26.68 7.82 -14.05
CA PHE A 215 -26.74 8.60 -12.84
C PHE A 215 -25.50 9.46 -12.65
N ARG A 216 -25.62 10.45 -11.76
CA ARG A 216 -24.51 11.21 -11.18
C ARG A 216 -24.57 11.12 -9.67
N ALA A 217 -23.40 11.07 -9.05
CA ALA A 217 -23.23 11.07 -7.61
C ALA A 217 -22.05 11.97 -7.21
N SER A 218 -22.13 12.57 -6.03
CA SER A 218 -21.01 13.33 -5.46
C SER A 218 -20.74 12.92 -4.02
N TYR A 219 -19.48 13.05 -3.65
CA TYR A 219 -18.94 12.60 -2.37
C TYR A 219 -17.93 13.63 -1.84
N THR A 220 -17.89 13.76 -0.52
CA THR A 220 -16.75 14.37 0.17
C THR A 220 -15.88 13.26 0.74
N ASP A 221 -14.56 13.35 0.59
CA ASP A 221 -13.59 12.39 1.12
C ASP A 221 -12.34 13.12 1.65
N ASP A 222 -11.12 12.69 1.30
CA ASP A 222 -9.92 13.49 1.55
C ASP A 222 -9.82 14.69 0.59
N GLY A 223 -10.77 14.80 -0.35
CA GLY A 223 -11.12 16.00 -1.10
C GLY A 223 -12.59 15.97 -1.51
N VAL A 224 -12.85 16.09 -2.81
CA VAL A 224 -14.20 15.95 -3.38
C VAL A 224 -14.16 15.04 -4.59
N THR A 225 -15.18 14.20 -4.72
CA THR A 225 -15.28 13.22 -5.80
C THR A 225 -16.65 13.28 -6.46
N SER A 226 -16.70 13.24 -7.79
CA SER A 226 -17.94 13.02 -8.55
C SER A 226 -17.85 11.72 -9.33
N LEU A 227 -18.96 11.00 -9.43
CA LEU A 227 -19.12 9.77 -10.22
C LEU A 227 -20.27 9.96 -11.21
N VAL A 228 -20.02 9.66 -12.47
CA VAL A 228 -21.02 9.64 -13.54
C VAL A 228 -20.99 8.26 -14.19
N ALA A 229 -22.15 7.64 -14.35
CA ALA A 229 -22.30 6.43 -15.13
C ALA A 229 -23.37 6.66 -16.21
N THR A 230 -23.07 6.33 -17.46
CA THR A 230 -23.97 6.54 -18.59
C THR A 230 -23.97 5.32 -19.50
N LYS A 231 -25.16 4.77 -19.74
CA LYS A 231 -25.38 3.65 -20.65
C LYS A 231 -25.57 4.16 -22.08
N ASP A 232 -24.91 3.50 -23.02
CA ASP A 232 -25.09 3.72 -24.46
C ASP A 232 -25.45 2.42 -25.18
N ALA A 233 -25.55 2.48 -26.52
CA ALA A 233 -25.90 1.33 -27.35
C ALA A 233 -24.83 0.22 -27.36
N LYS A 234 -23.58 0.56 -27.01
CA LYS A 234 -22.41 -0.33 -27.09
C LYS A 234 -22.00 -0.85 -25.70
N GLY A 235 -22.55 -0.35 -24.60
CA GLY A 235 -22.10 -0.68 -23.25
C GLY A 235 -22.34 0.43 -22.22
N LEU A 236 -21.41 0.56 -21.28
CA LEU A 236 -21.49 1.50 -20.16
C LEU A 236 -20.20 2.31 -20.07
N GLU A 237 -20.31 3.64 -20.04
CA GLU A 237 -19.21 4.55 -19.68
C GLU A 237 -19.35 4.93 -18.21
N ILE A 238 -18.24 4.85 -17.49
CA ILE A 238 -18.14 5.26 -16.10
C ILE A 238 -17.00 6.27 -16.00
N GLU A 239 -17.25 7.39 -15.35
CA GLU A 239 -16.24 8.40 -15.07
C GLU A 239 -16.32 8.80 -13.60
N ALA A 240 -15.22 8.58 -12.87
CA ALA A 240 -15.02 9.20 -11.56
C ALA A 240 -13.94 10.27 -11.66
N VAL A 241 -14.15 11.41 -11.00
CA VAL A 241 -13.19 12.50 -10.88
C VAL A 241 -13.03 12.83 -9.41
N SER A 242 -11.80 12.73 -8.90
CA SER A 242 -11.45 13.00 -7.50
C SER A 242 -10.44 14.13 -7.43
N LYS A 243 -10.78 15.23 -6.76
CA LYS A 243 -9.89 16.38 -6.58
C LYS A 243 -9.32 16.38 -5.16
N LEU A 244 -8.02 16.15 -5.05
CA LEU A 244 -7.29 16.24 -3.79
C LEU A 244 -6.73 17.66 -3.62
N PRO A 245 -7.10 18.38 -2.55
CA PRO A 245 -6.65 19.75 -2.31
C PRO A 245 -5.20 19.83 -1.77
N ARG A 246 -4.61 18.69 -1.44
CA ARG A 246 -3.23 18.52 -0.98
C ARG A 246 -2.81 17.08 -1.23
N ALA A 247 -1.51 16.80 -1.11
CA ALA A 247 -1.03 15.43 -1.12
C ALA A 247 -1.64 14.62 0.04
N VAL A 248 -1.94 13.34 -0.23
CA VAL A 248 -2.47 12.40 0.76
C VAL A 248 -1.51 11.23 0.90
N TYR A 249 -1.02 11.01 2.11
CA TYR A 249 -0.18 9.86 2.42
C TYR A 249 -1.01 8.77 3.09
N SER A 250 -0.88 7.54 2.61
CA SER A 250 -1.64 6.40 3.12
C SER A 250 -0.86 5.10 2.99
N HIS A 251 -1.16 4.14 3.86
CA HIS A 251 -0.71 2.76 3.70
C HIS A 251 -1.55 2.05 2.64
N LEU A 252 -2.88 2.17 2.73
CA LEU A 252 -3.83 1.51 1.84
C LEU A 252 -4.65 2.55 1.05
N ASN A 253 -4.93 2.22 -0.21
CA ASN A 253 -5.86 2.99 -1.02
C ASN A 253 -6.46 2.11 -2.10
N THR A 254 -7.54 2.59 -2.70
CA THR A 254 -8.14 1.96 -3.86
C THR A 254 -8.44 3.04 -4.88
N PHE A 255 -8.07 2.81 -6.14
CA PHE A 255 -8.51 3.61 -7.28
C PHE A 255 -9.75 3.00 -7.92
N THR A 256 -9.80 1.66 -7.97
CA THR A 256 -10.99 0.91 -8.36
C THR A 256 -11.04 -0.43 -7.64
N THR A 257 -12.22 -0.79 -7.15
CA THR A 257 -12.51 -2.17 -6.72
C THR A 257 -13.48 -2.80 -7.71
N ILE A 258 -13.17 -3.98 -8.23
CA ILE A 258 -14.09 -4.81 -9.03
C ILE A 258 -14.44 -6.02 -8.19
N TYR A 259 -15.74 -6.25 -8.01
CA TYR A 259 -16.29 -7.43 -7.36
C TYR A 259 -16.93 -8.34 -8.41
N VAL A 260 -16.50 -9.60 -8.41
CA VAL A 260 -16.93 -10.64 -9.33
C VAL A 260 -17.59 -11.75 -8.50
N PRO A 261 -18.90 -12.02 -8.65
CA PRO A 261 -19.63 -12.96 -7.79
C PRO A 261 -19.41 -14.44 -8.15
N PHE A 262 -18.44 -14.75 -9.01
CA PHE A 262 -18.24 -16.09 -9.58
C PHE A 262 -16.77 -16.44 -9.76
N GLU A 263 -16.50 -17.75 -9.81
CA GLU A 263 -15.15 -18.25 -10.02
C GLU A 263 -14.67 -17.79 -11.39
N THR A 264 -13.65 -16.94 -11.38
CA THR A 264 -13.24 -16.22 -12.58
C THR A 264 -11.83 -16.59 -13.01
N SER A 265 -11.63 -16.53 -14.32
CA SER A 265 -10.32 -16.31 -14.93
C SER A 265 -10.29 -14.91 -15.52
N LEU A 266 -9.11 -14.31 -15.61
CA LEU A 266 -8.93 -13.02 -16.26
C LEU A 266 -7.77 -13.05 -17.24
N SER A 267 -7.75 -12.07 -18.14
CA SER A 267 -6.60 -11.77 -18.99
C SER A 267 -6.42 -10.27 -19.09
N PHE A 268 -5.16 -9.82 -19.12
CA PHE A 268 -4.81 -8.44 -19.41
C PHE A 268 -4.48 -8.27 -20.89
N SER A 269 -4.99 -7.22 -21.52
CA SER A 269 -4.67 -6.95 -22.94
C SER A 269 -3.18 -6.84 -23.22
N ALA A 270 -2.39 -6.37 -22.25
CA ALA A 270 -0.95 -6.20 -22.37
C ALA A 270 -0.19 -7.54 -22.45
N THR A 271 -0.65 -8.57 -21.73
CA THR A 271 0.08 -9.84 -21.56
C THR A 271 -0.33 -10.92 -22.55
N GLY A 272 -1.28 -10.62 -23.45
CA GLY A 272 -1.82 -11.58 -24.42
C GLY A 272 -3.04 -12.36 -23.89
N PRO A 273 -3.49 -13.39 -24.63
CA PRO A 273 -4.74 -14.11 -24.35
C PRO A 273 -4.63 -15.13 -23.20
N GLU A 274 -3.47 -15.25 -22.58
CA GLU A 274 -3.23 -16.21 -21.51
C GLU A 274 -4.17 -15.93 -20.33
N LYS A 275 -4.84 -16.99 -19.86
CA LYS A 275 -5.83 -16.90 -18.80
C LYS A 275 -5.15 -17.12 -17.47
N LEU A 276 -5.28 -16.13 -16.59
CA LEU A 276 -4.89 -16.23 -15.19
C LEU A 276 -6.11 -16.65 -14.37
N VAL A 277 -6.01 -17.78 -13.66
CA VAL A 277 -6.98 -18.16 -12.65
C VAL A 277 -6.60 -17.47 -11.34
N ILE A 278 -7.53 -16.70 -10.78
CA ILE A 278 -7.31 -16.04 -9.49
C ILE A 278 -7.30 -17.11 -8.39
N GLU A 279 -6.18 -17.20 -7.67
CA GLU A 279 -6.00 -18.15 -6.57
C GLU A 279 -6.61 -17.61 -5.26
N PRO A 280 -7.04 -18.48 -4.33
CA PRO A 280 -7.38 -18.06 -2.98
C PRO A 280 -6.19 -17.40 -2.30
N ALA A 281 -6.39 -16.20 -1.76
CA ALA A 281 -5.40 -15.51 -0.95
C ALA A 281 -5.80 -15.65 0.52
N ASP A 282 -4.94 -16.27 1.31
CA ASP A 282 -5.13 -16.40 2.76
C ASP A 282 -4.42 -15.22 3.44
N PHE A 283 -5.06 -14.05 3.46
CA PHE A 283 -4.54 -12.87 4.16
C PHE A 283 -5.03 -12.85 5.62
N PRO A 284 -4.21 -12.46 6.63
CA PRO A 284 -2.81 -12.02 6.57
C PRO A 284 -1.79 -13.16 6.85
N ALA A 285 -2.13 -14.42 6.53
CA ALA A 285 -1.24 -15.57 6.66
C ALA A 285 -1.79 -16.77 5.87
N GLY A 286 -1.01 -17.28 4.91
CA GLY A 286 -1.30 -18.52 4.17
C GLY A 286 -0.80 -18.48 2.72
N GLY A 287 -1.64 -18.87 1.74
CA GLY A 287 -1.26 -19.05 0.34
C GLY A 287 -0.75 -17.79 -0.39
N PRO A 288 0.03 -17.96 -1.48
CA PRO A 288 0.70 -16.87 -2.18
C PRO A 288 -0.26 -15.90 -2.87
N MET A 289 -0.03 -14.59 -2.75
CA MET A 289 -0.81 -13.59 -3.45
C MET A 289 -0.40 -13.45 -4.92
N GLN A 290 -1.39 -13.30 -5.80
CA GLN A 290 -1.21 -12.91 -7.19
C GLN A 290 -1.58 -11.43 -7.37
N PHE A 291 -0.78 -10.71 -8.14
CA PHE A 291 -1.06 -9.32 -8.48
C PHE A 291 -0.35 -8.93 -9.76
N ALA A 292 -0.80 -7.83 -10.36
CA ALA A 292 -0.10 -7.20 -11.47
C ALA A 292 0.41 -5.81 -11.08
N TYR A 293 1.41 -5.29 -11.79
CA TYR A 293 1.89 -3.92 -11.62
C TYR A 293 2.50 -3.39 -12.92
N LEU A 294 2.50 -2.08 -13.09
CA LEU A 294 3.23 -1.40 -14.14
C LEU A 294 4.65 -1.08 -13.66
N GLY A 295 5.66 -1.67 -14.30
CA GLY A 295 7.06 -1.43 -14.01
C GLY A 295 7.59 -0.12 -14.57
N ALA A 296 8.75 0.33 -14.09
CA ALA A 296 9.48 1.47 -14.66
C ALA A 296 9.98 1.21 -16.09
N ASP A 297 10.05 -0.06 -16.51
CA ASP A 297 10.35 -0.50 -17.87
C ASP A 297 9.14 -0.41 -18.82
N MET A 298 8.01 0.12 -18.34
CA MET A 298 6.76 0.25 -19.09
C MET A 298 6.20 -1.09 -19.57
N ALA A 299 6.37 -2.13 -18.76
CA ALA A 299 5.70 -3.41 -18.90
C ALA A 299 4.71 -3.63 -17.75
N LEU A 300 3.57 -4.23 -18.08
CA LEU A 300 2.68 -4.85 -17.11
C LEU A 300 3.26 -6.21 -16.75
N HIS A 301 3.64 -6.36 -15.48
CA HIS A 301 4.08 -7.62 -14.90
C HIS A 301 2.92 -8.23 -14.13
N VAL A 302 2.67 -9.51 -14.32
CA VAL A 302 1.77 -10.32 -13.50
C VAL A 302 2.63 -11.31 -12.75
N VAL A 303 2.57 -11.28 -11.42
CA VAL A 303 3.48 -12.04 -10.58
C VAL A 303 2.72 -12.80 -9.49
N ARG A 304 3.38 -13.81 -8.96
CA ARG A 304 2.99 -14.53 -7.75
C ARG A 304 4.05 -14.32 -6.67
N ALA A 305 3.63 -13.94 -5.46
CA ALA A 305 4.48 -13.90 -4.28
C ALA A 305 4.92 -15.31 -3.84
N THR A 306 5.99 -15.41 -3.06
CA THR A 306 6.42 -16.70 -2.51
C THR A 306 5.50 -17.14 -1.36
N ASP A 307 4.97 -16.19 -0.60
CA ASP A 307 3.99 -16.38 0.46
C ASP A 307 2.89 -15.31 0.39
N ASP A 308 2.11 -15.17 1.46
CA ASP A 308 0.92 -14.32 1.57
C ASP A 308 1.09 -12.89 1.02
N GLU A 309 2.25 -12.27 1.20
CA GLU A 309 2.51 -10.88 0.77
C GLU A 309 4.00 -10.57 0.50
N LYS A 310 4.89 -11.58 0.53
CA LYS A 310 6.33 -11.36 0.48
C LYS A 310 6.93 -11.84 -0.83
N GLY A 311 7.88 -11.04 -1.31
CA GLY A 311 8.83 -11.48 -2.31
C GLY A 311 9.78 -12.55 -1.76
N PRO A 312 10.56 -13.22 -2.62
CA PRO A 312 10.70 -12.95 -4.06
C PRO A 312 9.43 -13.26 -4.88
N TYR A 313 9.35 -12.67 -6.06
CA TYR A 313 8.20 -12.79 -6.95
C TYR A 313 8.52 -13.66 -8.16
N THR A 314 7.59 -14.55 -8.53
CA THR A 314 7.66 -15.35 -9.76
C THR A 314 6.81 -14.68 -10.83
N GLU A 315 7.41 -14.37 -11.98
CA GLU A 315 6.69 -13.80 -13.13
C GLU A 315 5.79 -14.87 -13.77
N LEU A 316 4.49 -14.58 -13.80
CA LEU A 316 3.47 -15.42 -14.45
C LEU A 316 3.24 -14.98 -15.89
N ALA A 317 3.23 -13.66 -16.13
CA ALA A 317 3.11 -13.08 -17.45
C ALA A 317 3.73 -11.68 -17.48
N LYS A 318 4.21 -11.28 -18.66
CA LYS A 318 4.74 -9.94 -18.90
C LYS A 318 4.32 -9.45 -20.27
N GLY A 319 3.99 -8.16 -20.36
CA GLY A 319 3.65 -7.55 -21.63
C GLY A 319 3.82 -6.05 -21.62
N ARG A 320 4.09 -5.46 -22.79
CA ARG A 320 4.25 -4.02 -22.91
C ARG A 320 2.94 -3.31 -22.57
N LEU A 321 3.02 -2.28 -21.75
CA LEU A 321 1.92 -1.34 -21.49
C LEU A 321 2.51 0.05 -21.31
N GLY A 322 2.42 0.86 -22.37
CA GLY A 322 2.96 2.21 -22.38
C GLY A 322 2.24 3.14 -21.40
N ARG A 323 2.86 4.29 -21.17
CA ARG A 323 2.24 5.37 -20.41
C ARG A 323 1.12 5.92 -21.29
N ASP A 324 -0.02 6.22 -20.69
CA ASP A 324 -1.23 6.69 -21.39
C ASP A 324 -1.90 5.64 -22.30
N GLU A 325 -1.35 4.43 -22.40
CA GLU A 325 -2.03 3.32 -23.09
C GLU A 325 -3.13 2.73 -22.17
N PRO A 326 -4.34 2.45 -22.69
CA PRO A 326 -5.43 1.96 -21.87
C PRO A 326 -5.18 0.51 -21.41
N LEU A 327 -5.44 0.24 -20.13
CA LEU A 327 -5.42 -1.10 -19.57
C LEU A 327 -6.78 -1.76 -19.79
N THR A 328 -6.84 -2.93 -20.44
CA THR A 328 -8.07 -3.71 -20.52
C THR A 328 -7.97 -5.00 -19.71
N ILE A 329 -8.95 -5.21 -18.83
CA ILE A 329 -9.13 -6.44 -18.05
C ILE A 329 -10.35 -7.15 -18.62
N GLU A 330 -10.17 -8.38 -19.06
CA GLU A 330 -11.26 -9.23 -19.54
C GLU A 330 -11.55 -10.31 -18.50
N ILE A 331 -12.80 -10.35 -18.03
CA ILE A 331 -13.29 -11.24 -16.98
C ILE A 331 -14.16 -12.32 -17.61
N ARG A 332 -13.90 -13.57 -17.24
CA ARG A 332 -14.60 -14.76 -17.76
C ARG A 332 -14.83 -15.78 -16.66
N HIS A 333 -15.89 -16.57 -16.78
CA HIS A 333 -16.06 -17.75 -15.93
C HIS A 333 -14.88 -18.72 -16.10
N LYS A 334 -14.39 -19.26 -14.98
CA LYS A 334 -13.27 -20.22 -14.94
C LYS A 334 -13.57 -21.52 -15.68
N ASP A 335 -14.83 -21.97 -15.65
CA ASP A 335 -15.31 -23.18 -16.32
C ASP A 335 -15.54 -22.98 -17.84
N GLY A 336 -15.36 -21.77 -18.35
CA GLY A 336 -15.61 -21.43 -19.75
C GLY A 336 -17.08 -21.19 -20.09
N SER A 337 -17.95 -21.05 -19.09
CA SER A 337 -19.35 -20.70 -19.29
C SER A 337 -19.53 -19.41 -20.12
N PRO A 338 -20.57 -19.31 -20.97
CA PRO A 338 -20.83 -18.13 -21.77
C PRO A 338 -21.05 -16.88 -20.90
N GLY A 339 -20.27 -15.85 -21.14
CA GLY A 339 -20.33 -14.60 -20.39
C GLY A 339 -18.96 -13.99 -20.29
N THR A 340 -18.78 -12.85 -20.95
CA THR A 340 -17.53 -12.10 -20.93
C THR A 340 -17.83 -10.63 -20.78
N CYS A 341 -17.11 -9.97 -19.87
CA CYS A 341 -17.13 -8.53 -19.74
C CYS A 341 -15.69 -8.00 -19.84
N LYS A 342 -15.54 -6.90 -20.57
CA LYS A 342 -14.28 -6.20 -20.75
C LYS A 342 -14.39 -4.84 -20.07
N LEU A 343 -13.42 -4.54 -19.21
CA LEU A 343 -13.27 -3.24 -18.57
C LEU A 343 -11.99 -2.59 -19.09
N THR A 344 -12.13 -1.47 -19.78
CA THR A 344 -11.00 -0.69 -20.31
C THR A 344 -10.83 0.58 -19.49
N PHE A 345 -9.73 0.65 -18.74
CA PHE A 345 -9.29 1.77 -17.92
C PHE A 345 -8.43 2.71 -18.77
N LYS A 346 -8.98 3.89 -19.10
CA LYS A 346 -8.31 4.85 -19.99
C LYS A 346 -7.19 5.63 -19.30
N ASP A 347 -7.26 5.77 -17.98
CA ASP A 347 -6.45 6.74 -17.23
C ASP A 347 -5.54 6.10 -16.15
N TRP A 348 -5.53 4.77 -15.98
CA TRP A 348 -4.75 4.15 -14.90
C TRP A 348 -3.25 4.29 -15.14
N THR A 349 -2.76 3.91 -16.32
CA THR A 349 -1.32 3.89 -16.68
C THR A 349 -0.67 5.28 -16.68
N SER A 350 -1.44 6.33 -16.94
CA SER A 350 -0.95 7.71 -16.95
C SER A 350 -0.70 8.24 -15.54
N GLN A 351 -1.45 7.77 -14.54
CA GLN A 351 -1.48 8.34 -13.19
C GLN A 351 -0.73 7.53 -12.12
N VAL A 352 -0.48 6.24 -12.37
CA VAL A 352 0.20 5.35 -11.41
C VAL A 352 1.65 5.76 -11.11
N SER A 353 2.07 5.48 -9.89
CA SER A 353 3.47 5.55 -9.45
C SER A 353 4.21 4.28 -9.87
N THR A 354 5.30 4.44 -10.62
CA THR A 354 6.25 3.36 -10.94
C THR A 354 7.50 3.40 -10.05
N GLU A 355 7.50 4.24 -9.01
CA GLU A 355 8.61 4.33 -8.05
C GLU A 355 8.59 3.11 -7.13
N PRO A 356 9.76 2.67 -6.62
CA PRO A 356 9.85 1.58 -5.66
C PRO A 356 8.97 1.82 -4.42
N SER A 357 8.33 0.75 -3.95
CA SER A 357 7.60 0.76 -2.69
C SER A 357 8.57 0.68 -1.51
N PRO A 358 8.41 1.53 -0.46
CA PRO A 358 9.21 1.46 0.76
C PRO A 358 8.87 0.26 1.66
N SER A 359 7.86 -0.54 1.32
CA SER A 359 7.39 -1.67 2.15
C SER A 359 7.33 -3.01 1.44
N ALA A 360 7.36 -3.04 0.10
CA ALA A 360 7.19 -4.29 -0.63
C ALA A 360 8.55 -4.98 -0.89
N GLY A 361 9.61 -4.21 -1.10
CA GLY A 361 10.93 -4.72 -1.43
C GLY A 361 11.00 -5.39 -2.82
N PHE A 362 12.13 -6.02 -3.11
CA PHE A 362 12.40 -6.76 -4.36
C PHE A 362 12.10 -5.99 -5.67
N GLY A 363 12.21 -4.66 -5.61
CA GLY A 363 11.98 -3.78 -6.76
C GLY A 363 10.51 -3.56 -7.15
N LEU A 364 9.55 -3.98 -6.32
CA LEU A 364 8.14 -3.70 -6.60
C LEU A 364 7.83 -2.20 -6.57
N PRO A 365 7.03 -1.71 -7.52
CA PRO A 365 6.58 -0.34 -7.49
C PRO A 365 5.45 -0.14 -6.47
N GLN A 366 5.07 1.11 -6.27
CA GLN A 366 3.94 1.47 -5.41
C GLN A 366 2.58 1.14 -6.03
N ASN A 367 2.45 1.04 -7.36
CA ASN A 367 1.19 0.66 -7.99
C ASN A 367 0.97 -0.85 -7.98
N SER A 368 -0.28 -1.29 -7.89
CA SER A 368 -0.63 -2.68 -8.12
C SER A 368 -2.07 -2.89 -8.59
N ILE A 369 -2.32 -4.10 -9.06
CA ILE A 369 -3.64 -4.68 -9.32
C ILE A 369 -3.69 -5.99 -8.53
N GLN A 370 -4.22 -5.94 -7.31
CA GLN A 370 -4.31 -7.10 -6.44
C GLN A 370 -5.44 -8.03 -6.87
N LEU A 371 -5.16 -9.32 -6.88
CA LEU A 371 -6.11 -10.36 -7.29
C LEU A 371 -6.39 -11.26 -6.10
N LEU A 372 -7.57 -11.11 -5.51
CA LEU A 372 -7.99 -11.90 -4.36
C LEU A 372 -9.20 -12.72 -4.72
N SER A 373 -9.27 -13.97 -4.27
CA SER A 373 -10.50 -14.76 -4.31
C SER A 373 -10.90 -15.24 -2.92
N ARG A 374 -12.21 -15.31 -2.68
CA ARG A 374 -12.83 -15.78 -1.45
C ARG A 374 -13.99 -16.70 -1.79
N GLY A 375 -13.77 -18.01 -1.67
CA GLY A 375 -14.74 -19.00 -2.11
C GLY A 375 -14.96 -18.88 -3.62
N LYS A 376 -16.20 -18.59 -4.03
CA LYS A 376 -16.54 -18.38 -5.45
C LYS A 376 -16.38 -16.93 -5.90
N GLU A 377 -16.09 -15.99 -5.01
CA GLU A 377 -16.02 -14.58 -5.37
C GLU A 377 -14.58 -14.17 -5.66
N ALA A 378 -14.41 -13.17 -6.51
CA ALA A 378 -13.14 -12.50 -6.71
C ALA A 378 -13.23 -10.99 -6.53
N PHE A 379 -12.14 -10.43 -6.02
CA PHE A 379 -11.93 -9.01 -5.79
C PHE A 379 -10.66 -8.59 -6.55
N ILE A 380 -10.82 -7.64 -7.46
CA ILE A 380 -9.71 -7.06 -8.21
C ILE A 380 -9.58 -5.61 -7.74
N VAL A 381 -8.43 -5.27 -7.16
CA VAL A 381 -8.20 -3.95 -6.56
C VAL A 381 -7.08 -3.25 -7.30
N LEU A 382 -7.42 -2.18 -8.02
CA LEU A 382 -6.46 -1.34 -8.71
C LEU A 382 -6.06 -0.18 -7.80
N THR A 383 -4.76 0.09 -7.67
CA THR A 383 -4.20 1.20 -6.90
C THR A 383 -3.33 2.08 -7.79
N LEU A 384 -3.16 3.36 -7.41
CA LEU A 384 -2.22 4.25 -8.11
C LEU A 384 -0.87 4.31 -7.40
N ALA A 385 -0.87 4.31 -6.07
CA ALA A 385 0.31 4.19 -5.23
C ALA A 385 -0.10 3.72 -3.83
N GLU A 386 0.21 2.49 -3.47
CA GLU A 386 0.14 1.93 -2.13
C GLU A 386 1.52 1.44 -1.70
N THR A 387 1.66 0.97 -0.46
CA THR A 387 2.90 0.34 -0.01
C THR A 387 3.16 -1.04 -0.64
N GLY A 388 2.45 -1.36 -1.71
CA GLY A 388 2.40 -2.66 -2.38
C GLY A 388 1.59 -3.69 -1.59
N PRO A 389 1.50 -4.92 -2.12
CA PRO A 389 0.93 -6.09 -1.43
C PRO A 389 1.88 -6.59 -0.32
N GLY A 390 2.46 -5.69 0.47
CA GLY A 390 3.47 -5.99 1.47
C GLY A 390 3.04 -5.56 2.87
N ARG A 391 3.36 -6.39 3.87
CA ARG A 391 3.21 -6.05 5.28
C ARG A 391 3.95 -4.75 5.61
N GLY A 392 3.34 -3.92 6.43
CA GLY A 392 4.03 -2.78 7.01
C GLY A 392 3.10 -1.77 7.62
N TRP A 393 3.71 -0.65 8.01
CA TRP A 393 2.99 0.52 8.48
C TRP A 393 3.38 1.76 7.70
N GLN A 394 4.29 1.64 6.73
CA GLN A 394 4.75 2.71 5.86
C GLN A 394 3.57 3.40 5.17
N SER A 395 3.81 4.61 4.70
CA SER A 395 2.87 5.30 3.82
C SER A 395 3.55 5.63 2.50
N VAL A 396 2.73 5.87 1.48
CA VAL A 396 3.15 6.43 0.19
C VAL A 396 2.22 7.57 -0.19
N GLY A 397 2.69 8.49 -1.02
CA GLY A 397 1.99 9.73 -1.33
C GLY A 397 1.20 9.69 -2.64
N HIS A 398 -0.03 10.16 -2.59
CA HIS A 398 -0.74 10.68 -3.75
C HIS A 398 -0.51 12.19 -3.86
N ALA A 399 -0.16 12.67 -5.05
CA ALA A 399 0.09 14.08 -5.31
C ALA A 399 -1.20 14.90 -5.19
N GLU A 400 -1.05 16.19 -4.89
CA GLU A 400 -2.16 17.14 -5.02
C GLU A 400 -2.59 17.24 -6.48
N GLY A 401 -3.91 17.30 -6.72
CA GLY A 401 -4.44 17.53 -8.06
C GLY A 401 -5.76 16.81 -8.31
N THR A 402 -6.13 16.71 -9.59
CA THR A 402 -7.37 16.05 -10.01
C THR A 402 -7.06 14.73 -10.69
N TYR A 403 -7.55 13.65 -10.09
CA TYR A 403 -7.48 12.30 -10.61
C TYR A 403 -8.73 11.97 -11.39
N ARG A 404 -8.56 11.22 -12.48
CA ARG A 404 -9.65 10.87 -13.39
C ARG A 404 -9.66 9.38 -13.65
N ASN A 405 -10.82 8.75 -13.56
CA ASN A 405 -10.97 7.32 -13.78
C ASN A 405 -12.09 7.08 -14.79
N ARG A 406 -11.75 7.00 -16.08
CA ARG A 406 -12.68 6.60 -17.13
C ARG A 406 -12.58 5.11 -17.40
N ILE A 407 -13.70 4.42 -17.24
CA ILE A 407 -13.85 3.00 -17.47
C ILE A 407 -14.89 2.80 -18.55
N ARG A 408 -14.50 2.14 -19.64
CA ARG A 408 -15.43 1.59 -20.62
C ARG A 408 -15.72 0.14 -20.27
N VAL A 409 -16.99 -0.18 -20.09
CA VAL A 409 -17.45 -1.56 -19.94
C VAL A 409 -18.16 -2.01 -21.21
N ASP A 410 -17.61 -3.05 -21.85
CA ASP A 410 -18.21 -3.73 -22.97
C ASP A 410 -18.69 -5.12 -22.50
N THR A 411 -20.01 -5.32 -22.54
CA THR A 411 -20.66 -6.57 -22.13
C THR A 411 -20.98 -7.39 -23.38
N VAL A 412 -20.32 -8.53 -23.56
CA VAL A 412 -20.67 -9.45 -24.64
C VAL A 412 -21.79 -10.35 -24.14
N MET A 413 -23.04 -10.04 -24.50
CA MET A 413 -24.12 -11.01 -24.35
C MET A 413 -23.92 -12.06 -25.44
N THR A 414 -23.37 -13.23 -25.08
CA THR A 414 -23.33 -14.36 -26.01
C THR A 414 -24.77 -14.76 -26.29
N GLU A 415 -25.23 -14.62 -27.54
CA GLU A 415 -26.50 -15.21 -27.95
C GLU A 415 -26.47 -16.72 -27.64
N PRO A 416 -27.55 -17.30 -27.09
CA PRO A 416 -27.61 -18.74 -26.91
C PRO A 416 -27.41 -19.42 -28.27
N ALA A 417 -26.55 -20.44 -28.31
CA ALA A 417 -26.32 -21.22 -29.51
C ALA A 417 -27.67 -21.64 -30.12
N PRO A 418 -27.86 -21.49 -31.45
CA PRO A 418 -29.12 -21.88 -32.09
C PRO A 418 -29.42 -23.32 -31.72
N ALA A 419 -30.65 -23.56 -31.24
CA ALA A 419 -31.10 -24.89 -30.86
C ALA A 419 -30.82 -25.85 -32.04
N LYS A 420 -30.09 -26.93 -31.76
CA LYS A 420 -29.87 -27.98 -32.77
C LYS A 420 -31.25 -28.39 -33.31
N PRO A 421 -31.46 -28.36 -34.64
CA PRO A 421 -32.73 -28.80 -35.21
C PRO A 421 -32.99 -30.23 -34.74
N GLY A 422 -34.08 -30.41 -34.01
CA GLY A 422 -34.49 -31.71 -33.50
C GLY A 422 -34.63 -32.68 -34.66
N THR A 423 -33.90 -33.80 -34.59
CA THR A 423 -34.20 -34.99 -35.37
C THR A 423 -35.58 -35.47 -34.97
N ARG A 424 -36.54 -35.31 -35.88
CA ARG A 424 -37.84 -36.00 -35.83
C ARG A 424 -37.67 -37.47 -36.10
#